data_AF-A0A838R295-F1
#
_entry.id   AF-A0A838R295-F1
#
_cell.length_a   1.000
_cell.length_b   1.000
_cell.length_c   1.000
_cell.angle_alpha   90.00
_cell.angle_beta   90.00
_cell.angle_gamma   90.00
#
_symmetry.space_group_name_H-M   'P 1'
#
loop_
_entity.id
_entity.type
_entity.pdbx_description
1 polymer ?
#
loop_
_entity_poly.entity_id
_entity_poly.type
_entity_poly.pdbx_seq_one_letter_code
_entity_poly.pdbx_strand_id
1 'polypeptide(L)' 'MVTRDNDRLYRRFDQTLAAHGVKAKRLAIRAPNTNAFVERFIQTLQVECIVHFLVFGEKHLD' A
#
# COMPACT_ATOMS: atom_id res chain seq x y z
N MET A 1 1.62 -5.49 -13.81
CA MET A 1 0.20 -5.15 -13.58
C MET A 1 0.07 -4.74 -12.13
N VAL A 2 -0.51 -3.58 -11.86
CA VAL A 2 -0.72 -3.05 -10.50
C VAL A 2 -2.14 -3.38 -10.07
N THR A 3 -2.31 -3.86 -8.84
CA THR A 3 -3.63 -4.09 -8.25
C THR A 3 -3.96 -2.94 -7.31
N ARG A 4 -5.20 -2.45 -7.34
CA ARG A 4 -5.67 -1.39 -6.47
C ARG A 4 -7.11 -1.63 -6.02
N ASP A 5 -7.49 -1.05 -4.90
CA ASP A 5 -8.87 -1.05 -4.44
C ASP A 5 -9.76 -0.13 -5.29
N ASN A 6 -10.99 0.09 -4.82
CA ASN A 6 -11.99 0.87 -5.51
C ASN A 6 -12.05 2.34 -5.06
N ASP A 7 -11.04 2.83 -4.33
CA ASP A 7 -10.96 4.22 -3.90
C ASP A 7 -10.93 5.17 -5.12
N ARG A 8 -11.66 6.28 -5.01
CA ARG A 8 -11.71 7.34 -6.02
C ARG A 8 -10.36 8.02 -6.20
N LEU A 9 -9.51 8.03 -5.17
CA LEU A 9 -8.17 8.62 -5.22
C LEU A 9 -7.33 8.06 -6.37
N TYR A 10 -7.49 6.77 -6.69
CA TYR A 10 -6.69 6.12 -7.72
C TYR A 10 -7.06 6.50 -9.16
N ARG A 11 -8.24 7.09 -9.38
CA ARG A 11 -8.68 7.48 -10.74
C ARG A 11 -7.72 8.45 -11.42
N ARG A 12 -7.09 9.35 -10.66
CA ARG A 12 -6.11 10.32 -11.20
C ARG A 12 -4.80 9.64 -11.63
N PHE A 13 -4.51 8.45 -11.11
CA PHE A 13 -3.28 7.72 -11.41
C PHE A 13 -3.44 6.71 -12.53
N ASP A 14 -4.67 6.25 -12.80
CA ASP A 14 -4.95 5.28 -13.88
C ASP A 14 -4.42 5.78 -15.25
N GLN A 15 -4.52 7.08 -15.53
CA GLN A 15 -3.99 7.68 -16.76
C GLN A 15 -2.46 7.61 -16.82
N THR A 16 -1.78 7.95 -15.72
CA THR A 16 -0.31 7.87 -15.63
C THR A 16 0.17 6.44 -15.79
N LEU A 17 -0.51 5.48 -15.15
CA LEU A 17 -0.20 4.06 -15.29
C LEU A 17 -0.35 3.58 -16.73
N ALA A 18 -1.45 3.95 -17.39
CA ALA A 18 -1.68 3.62 -18.79
C ALA A 18 -0.63 4.23 -19.73
N ALA A 19 -0.23 5.49 -19.49
CA ALA A 19 0.82 6.17 -20.26
C ALA A 19 2.18 5.46 -20.18
N HIS A 20 2.45 4.78 -19.06
CA HIS A 20 3.66 3.96 -18.86
C HIS A 20 3.46 2.48 -19.24
N GLY A 21 2.36 2.13 -19.92
CA GLY A 21 2.06 0.75 -20.31
C GLY A 21 1.71 -0.18 -19.14
N VAL A 22 1.45 0.36 -17.96
CA VAL A 22 1.12 -0.42 -16.76
C VAL A 22 -0.39 -0.63 -16.67
N LYS A 23 -0.81 -1.89 -16.75
CA LYS A 23 -2.21 -2.26 -16.52
C LYS A 23 -2.57 -2.15 -15.04
N ALA A 24 -3.62 -1.40 -14.72
CA ALA A 24 -4.23 -1.34 -13.39
C ALA A 24 -5.43 -2.31 -13.30
N LYS A 25 -5.44 -3.16 -12.27
CA LYS A 25 -6.53 -4.10 -11.97
C LYS A 25 -7.25 -3.66 -10.70
N ARG A 26 -8.56 -3.46 -10.80
CA ARG A 26 -9.41 -3.17 -9.64
C ARG A 26 -9.75 -4.46 -8.90
N LEU A 27 -9.76 -4.38 -7.56
CA LEU A 27 -10.25 -5.44 -6.72
C LEU A 27 -11.77 -5.64 -6.89
N ALA A 28 -12.22 -6.88 -6.62
CA ALA A 28 -13.64 -7.19 -6.64
C ALA A 28 -14.40 -6.37 -5.58
N ILE A 29 -15.61 -5.95 -5.93
CA ILE A 29 -16.44 -5.12 -5.05
C ILE A 29 -16.83 -5.94 -3.81
N ARG A 30 -16.67 -5.36 -2.62
CA ARG A 30 -17.02 -5.98 -1.32
C ARG A 30 -16.31 -7.32 -1.06
N ALA A 31 -15.09 -7.48 -1.57
CA ALA A 31 -14.28 -8.68 -1.40
C ALA A 31 -12.99 -8.37 -0.62
N PRO A 32 -13.04 -8.20 0.71
CA PRO A 32 -11.89 -7.76 1.52
C PRO A 32 -10.68 -8.69 1.38
N ASN A 33 -10.92 -10.00 1.27
CA ASN A 33 -9.84 -11.00 1.12
C ASN A 33 -8.99 -10.82 -0.14
N THR A 34 -9.48 -10.07 -1.14
CA THR A 34 -8.69 -9.78 -2.35
C THR A 34 -7.57 -8.76 -2.10
N ASN A 35 -7.58 -8.07 -0.96
CA ASN A 35 -6.56 -7.11 -0.52
C ASN A 35 -5.72 -7.61 0.67
N ALA A 36 -5.97 -8.82 1.17
CA ALA A 36 -5.45 -9.28 2.46
C ALA A 36 -3.92 -9.23 2.58
N PHE A 37 -3.20 -9.43 1.47
CA PHE A 37 -1.73 -9.33 1.45
C PHE A 37 -1.24 -7.91 1.75
N VAL A 38 -1.82 -6.90 1.09
CA VAL A 38 -1.45 -5.49 1.29
C VAL A 38 -1.84 -5.04 2.70
N GLU A 39 -3.02 -5.43 3.18
CA GLU A 39 -3.48 -5.12 4.54
C GLU A 39 -2.55 -5.72 5.59
N ARG A 40 -2.17 -7.00 5.44
CA ARG A 40 -1.19 -7.65 6.33
C ARG A 40 0.15 -6.95 6.30
N PHE A 41 0.64 -6.58 5.11
CA PHE A 41 1.91 -5.87 4.97
C PHE A 41 1.89 -4.51 5.67
N ILE A 42 0.82 -3.73 5.48
CA ILE A 42 0.64 -2.44 6.18
C ILE A 42 0.61 -2.67 7.69
N GLN A 43 -0.09 -3.69 8.17
CA GLN A 43 -0.13 -4.03 9.60
C GLN A 43 1.26 -4.36 10.14
N THR A 44 2.08 -5.12 9.40
CA THR A 44 3.47 -5.38 9.78
C THR A 44 4.27 -4.09 9.89
N LEU A 45 4.16 -3.18 8.92
CA LEU A 45 4.83 -1.87 8.99
C LEU A 45 4.36 -1.04 10.19
N GLN A 46 3.08 -1.08 10.52
CA GLN A 46 2.57 -0.37 11.69
C GLN A 46 3.14 -0.93 12.99
N VAL A 47 3.24 -2.26 13.12
CA VAL A 47 3.86 -2.87 14.29
C VAL A 47 5.36 -2.53 14.36
N GLU A 48 6.11 -2.76 13.28
CA GLU A 48 7.56 -2.58 13.31
C GLU A 48 7.99 -1.11 13.36
N CYS A 49 7.28 -0.21 12.67
CA CYS A 49 7.70 1.19 12.55
C CYS A 49 7.01 2.15 13.51
N ILE A 50 5.79 1.84 13.95
CA ILE A 50 5.01 2.72 14.82
C ILE A 50 4.96 2.17 16.24
N VAL A 51 4.91 0.84 16.43
CA VAL A 51 4.86 0.25 17.78
C VAL A 51 6.26 0.01 18.35
N HIS A 52 7.23 -0.40 17.52
CA HIS A 52 8.62 -0.52 17.97
C HIS A 52 9.40 0.77 17.70
N PHE A 53 10.24 1.18 18.66
CA PHE A 53 11.15 2.30 18.46
C PHE A 53 12.24 1.91 17.45
N LEU A 54 12.11 2.37 16.21
CA LEU A 54 13.15 2.22 15.22
C LEU A 54 14.27 3.22 15.46
N VAL A 55 15.44 2.72 15.85
CA VAL A 55 16.66 3.52 15.98
C VAL A 55 17.16 3.86 14.57
N PHE A 56 16.87 5.07 14.09
CA PHE A 56 17.33 5.53 12.77
C PHE A 56 18.78 6.06 12.77
N GLY A 57 19.49 5.98 13.91
CA GLY A 57 20.90 6.37 14.05
C GLY A 57 21.27 6.67 15.50
N GLU A 58 22.57 6.86 15.77
CA GLU A 58 23.14 7.03 17.13
C GLU A 58 22.46 8.12 17.95
N LYS A 59 21.98 9.21 17.32
CA LYS A 59 21.25 10.30 17.99
C LYS A 59 19.95 9.89 18.69
N HIS A 60 19.43 8.69 18.40
CA HIS A 60 18.22 8.15 19.01
C HIS A 60 18.55 7.24 20.23
N LEU A 61 19.82 7.05 20.57
CA LEU A 61 20.29 6.16 21.65
C LEU A 61 20.75 6.90 22.93
N ASP A 62 20.75 8.24 22.93
CA ASP A 62 21.06 9.07 24.11
C ASP A 62 19.79 9.46 24.89
#